data_AF-A0A496KXX0-F1
#
_entry.id   AF-A0A496KXX0-F1
#
_cell.length_a   1.000
_cell.length_b   1.000
_cell.length_c   1.000
_cell.angle_alpha   90.00
_cell.angle_beta   90.00
_cell.angle_gamma   90.00
#
_symmetry.space_group_name_H-M   'P 1'
#
loop_
_entity.id
_entity.type
_entity.pdbx_description
1 polymer ?
#
loop_
_entity_poly.entity_id
_entity_poly.type
_entity_poly.pdbx_seq_one_letter_code
_entity_poly.pdbx_strand_id
1 'polypeptide(L)'
;TIILDFADFSIGNTRETKYITDCIRDSVIIDYTNIRGERIPIYGTVRAQYIEVHSEVVSAGLLEVKIINNKNKQPIIQRRFPGEYVWISVWGYYVGDMRALTPEQIEVCRLGRELPPSDQELFVEFTKPIYNRTIDFLTNYYYNY
;
A
#
# COMPACT_ATOMS: atom_id res chain seq x y z
N THR A 1 -6.04 -0.62 39.15
CA THR A 1 -6.12 -1.60 38.03
C THR A 1 -5.84 -0.91 36.72
N ILE A 2 -5.15 -1.57 35.79
CA ILE A 2 -4.96 -1.09 34.41
C ILE A 2 -6.05 -1.73 33.54
N ILE A 3 -6.70 -0.94 32.69
CA ILE A 3 -7.60 -1.40 31.64
C ILE A 3 -7.02 -0.95 30.30
N LEU A 4 -6.95 -1.90 29.36
CA LEU A 4 -6.55 -1.70 27.98
C LEU A 4 -7.74 -2.10 27.10
N ASP A 5 -8.20 -1.19 26.25
CA ASP A 5 -9.35 -1.44 25.40
C ASP A 5 -9.22 -0.69 24.07
N PHE A 6 -9.62 -1.31 22.96
CA PHE A 6 -9.68 -0.60 21.69
C PHE A 6 -10.99 0.17 21.61
N ALA A 7 -10.89 1.50 21.71
CA ALA A 7 -12.06 2.36 21.61
C ALA A 7 -12.67 2.37 20.20
N ASP A 8 -11.82 2.18 19.19
CA ASP A 8 -12.18 2.04 17.79
C ASP A 8 -11.05 1.35 17.03
N PHE A 9 -11.39 0.60 15.98
CA PHE A 9 -10.43 0.10 15.00
C PHE A 9 -11.10 -0.29 13.68
N SER A 10 -10.33 -0.23 12.60
CA SER A 10 -10.70 -0.71 11.28
C SER A 10 -9.54 -1.45 10.65
N ILE A 11 -9.83 -2.53 9.92
CA ILE A 11 -8.84 -3.41 9.31
C ILE A 11 -9.23 -3.61 7.86
N GLY A 12 -8.24 -3.60 6.96
CA GLY A 12 -8.45 -4.04 5.60
C GLY A 12 -9.17 -3.02 4.70
N ASN A 13 -9.28 -1.76 5.11
CA ASN A 13 -9.93 -0.73 4.29
C ASN A 13 -9.13 -0.51 3.01
N THR A 14 -9.65 -1.01 1.89
CA THR A 14 -8.94 -1.03 0.62
C THR A 14 -9.33 0.18 -0.24
N ARG A 15 -8.32 0.86 -0.77
CA ARG A 15 -8.45 1.91 -1.78
C ARG A 15 -7.62 1.54 -2.99
N GLU A 16 -8.23 1.56 -4.18
CA GLU A 16 -7.52 1.41 -5.45
C GLU A 16 -7.60 2.70 -6.25
N THR A 17 -6.46 3.19 -6.74
CA THR A 17 -6.37 4.32 -7.67
C THR A 17 -5.73 3.84 -8.97
N LYS A 18 -6.29 4.25 -10.11
CA LYS A 18 -5.77 3.89 -11.44
C LYS A 18 -5.23 5.12 -12.16
N TYR A 19 -4.03 4.99 -12.69
CA TYR A 19 -3.40 6.00 -13.53
C TYR A 19 -3.32 5.46 -14.97
N ILE A 20 -3.89 6.20 -15.91
CA ILE A 20 -3.96 5.81 -17.32
C ILE A 20 -3.08 6.75 -18.13
N THR A 21 -2.17 6.18 -18.90
CA THR A 21 -1.22 6.92 -19.75
C THR A 21 -1.28 6.38 -21.18
N ASP A 22 -1.63 7.24 -22.13
CA ASP A 22 -1.55 6.89 -23.54
C ASP A 22 -0.08 6.96 -24.00
N CYS A 23 0.39 5.86 -24.57
CA CYS A 23 1.77 5.65 -25.00
C CYS A 23 1.84 5.60 -26.52
N ILE A 24 2.83 6.30 -27.09
CA ILE A 24 3.08 6.32 -28.53
C ILE A 24 4.58 6.25 -28.77
N ARG A 25 4.99 5.40 -29.71
CA ARG A 25 6.39 5.37 -30.18
C ARG A 25 6.46 5.28 -31.69
N ASP A 26 7.18 6.22 -32.26
CA ASP A 26 7.50 6.25 -33.69
C ASP A 26 8.75 5.42 -34.00
N SER A 27 8.95 5.15 -35.29
CA SER A 27 10.12 4.45 -35.81
C SER A 27 10.32 3.05 -35.22
N VAL A 28 9.22 2.34 -34.99
CA VAL A 28 9.24 0.92 -34.59
C VAL A 28 9.11 0.05 -35.83
N ILE A 29 9.94 -0.98 -35.95
CA ILE A 29 9.84 -1.95 -37.06
C ILE A 29 8.49 -2.67 -36.95
N ILE A 30 7.56 -2.40 -37.86
CA ILE A 30 6.22 -3.01 -37.87
C ILE A 30 6.13 -4.20 -38.83
N ASP A 31 6.95 -4.21 -39.87
CA ASP A 31 6.95 -5.28 -40.87
C ASP A 31 8.28 -5.30 -41.64
N TYR A 32 8.42 -6.20 -42.60
CA TYR A 32 9.53 -6.27 -43.53
C TYR A 32 9.02 -6.44 -44.97
N THR A 33 9.69 -5.81 -45.92
CA THR A 33 9.43 -6.01 -47.35
C THR A 33 10.66 -6.55 -48.06
N ASN A 34 10.45 -7.34 -49.13
CA ASN A 34 11.52 -7.86 -49.96
C ASN A 34 11.67 -7.00 -51.21
N ILE A 35 12.81 -6.33 -51.34
CA ILE A 35 13.16 -5.55 -52.54
C ILE A 35 14.44 -6.15 -53.11
N ARG A 36 14.36 -6.70 -54.33
CA ARG A 36 15.51 -7.30 -55.04
C ARG A 36 16.24 -8.40 -54.26
N GLY A 37 15.51 -9.18 -53.46
CA GLY A 37 16.05 -10.29 -52.67
C GLY A 37 16.61 -9.90 -51.30
N GLU A 38 16.61 -8.61 -50.96
CA GLU A 38 17.01 -8.11 -49.64
C GLU A 38 15.77 -7.81 -48.78
N ARG A 39 15.83 -8.20 -47.49
CA ARG A 39 14.77 -7.99 -46.51
C ARG A 39 14.97 -6.64 -45.81
N ILE A 40 14.10 -5.67 -46.11
CA ILE A 40 14.20 -4.29 -45.62
C ILE A 40 13.12 -4.04 -44.55
N PRO A 41 13.46 -3.46 -43.38
CA PRO A 41 12.48 -3.17 -42.33
C PRO A 41 11.57 -1.99 -42.71
N ILE A 42 10.28 -2.13 -42.43
CA ILE A 42 9.28 -1.06 -42.50
C ILE A 42 9.07 -0.51 -41.10
N TYR A 43 9.25 0.79 -40.95
CA TYR A 43 9.04 1.51 -39.70
C TYR A 43 7.65 2.14 -39.67
N GLY A 44 7.04 2.14 -38.49
CA GLY A 44 5.76 2.78 -38.24
C GLY A 44 5.62 3.25 -36.80
N THR A 45 4.42 3.77 -36.51
CA THR A 45 4.04 4.25 -35.18
C THR A 45 3.22 3.19 -34.48
N VAL A 46 3.58 2.88 -33.25
CA VAL A 46 2.84 1.96 -32.38
C VAL A 46 2.22 2.71 -31.21
N ARG A 47 1.09 2.21 -30.72
CA ARG A 47 0.33 2.81 -29.63
C ARG A 47 -0.07 1.76 -28.60
N ALA A 48 -0.12 2.19 -27.36
CA ALA A 48 -0.72 1.41 -26.28
C ALA A 48 -1.30 2.35 -25.24
N GLN A 49 -2.17 1.82 -24.39
CA GLN A 49 -2.55 2.45 -23.14
C GLN A 49 -1.88 1.69 -22.01
N TYR A 50 -1.11 2.40 -21.18
CA TYR A 50 -0.52 1.89 -19.95
C TYR A 50 -1.45 2.23 -18.78
N ILE A 51 -1.74 1.24 -17.94
CA ILE A 51 -2.57 1.39 -16.75
C ILE A 51 -1.76 0.92 -15.55
N GLU A 52 -1.53 1.83 -14.62
CA GLU A 52 -0.89 1.56 -13.32
C GLU A 52 -1.94 1.61 -12.22
N VAL A 53 -1.94 0.60 -11.36
CA VAL A 53 -2.87 0.47 -10.24
C VAL A 53 -2.10 0.61 -8.94
N HIS A 54 -2.54 1.52 -8.09
CA HIS A 54 -2.04 1.72 -6.73
C HIS A 54 -3.11 1.21 -5.77
N SER A 55 -2.81 0.13 -5.05
CA SER A 55 -3.69 -0.43 -4.03
C SER A 55 -3.11 -0.15 -2.66
N GLU A 56 -3.93 0.46 -1.82
CA GLU A 56 -3.63 0.77 -0.43
C GLU A 56 -4.61 0.00 0.44
N VAL A 57 -4.12 -0.75 1.42
CA VAL A 57 -4.93 -1.41 2.44
C VAL A 57 -4.59 -0.79 3.79
N VAL A 58 -5.52 0.02 4.28
CA VAL A 58 -5.37 0.82 5.51
C VAL A 58 -5.97 0.05 6.69
N SER A 59 -5.18 -0.06 7.76
CA SER A 59 -5.63 -0.56 9.05
C SER A 59 -5.22 0.42 10.14
N ALA A 60 -6.15 0.79 11.00
CA ALA A 60 -5.92 1.78 12.03
C ALA A 60 -6.75 1.49 13.26
N GLY A 61 -6.29 1.94 14.42
CA GLY A 61 -7.02 1.76 15.67
C GLY A 61 -6.56 2.69 16.77
N LEU A 62 -7.39 2.79 17.81
CA LEU A 62 -7.19 3.66 18.95
C LEU A 62 -7.24 2.85 20.24
N LEU A 63 -6.07 2.56 20.80
CA LEU A 63 -5.99 1.92 22.10
C LEU A 63 -6.22 2.96 23.19
N GLU A 64 -7.17 2.69 24.07
CA GLU A 64 -7.41 3.44 25.28
C GLU A 64 -6.83 2.70 26.50
N VAL A 65 -6.03 3.42 27.28
CA VAL A 65 -5.39 2.93 28.50
C VAL A 65 -5.94 3.71 29.68
N LYS A 66 -6.53 3.02 30.64
CA LYS A 66 -7.06 3.59 31.88
C LYS A 66 -6.35 3.01 33.09
N ILE A 67 -5.91 3.87 33.99
CA ILE A 67 -5.43 3.48 35.31
C ILE A 67 -6.51 3.87 36.31
N ILE A 68 -7.08 2.89 36.99
CA ILE A 68 -8.25 3.06 37.85
C ILE A 68 -7.88 2.93 39.31
N ASN A 69 -8.43 3.82 40.14
CA ASN A 69 -8.34 3.73 41.58
C ASN A 69 -9.22 2.57 42.09
N ASN A 70 -8.60 1.63 42.80
CA ASN A 70 -9.30 0.44 43.26
C ASN A 70 -10.39 0.72 44.32
N LYS A 71 -10.32 1.86 45.03
CA LYS A 71 -11.26 2.22 46.10
C LYS A 71 -12.60 2.75 45.58
N ASN A 72 -12.59 3.60 44.55
CA ASN A 72 -13.79 4.28 44.03
C ASN A 72 -14.08 4.00 42.54
N LYS A 73 -13.26 3.16 41.89
CA LYS A 73 -13.36 2.78 40.47
C LYS A 73 -13.29 3.95 39.47
N GLN A 74 -12.85 5.13 39.92
CA GLN A 74 -12.65 6.27 39.03
C GLN A 74 -11.30 6.17 38.30
N PRO A 75 -11.24 6.58 37.01
CA PRO A 75 -9.97 6.67 36.29
C PRO A 75 -9.10 7.76 36.93
N ILE A 76 -7.89 7.37 37.35
CA ILE A 76 -6.81 8.27 37.77
C ILE A 76 -6.17 8.89 36.53
N ILE A 77 -5.89 8.06 35.51
CA ILE A 77 -5.41 8.51 34.21
C ILE A 77 -6.16 7.75 33.11
N GLN A 78 -6.41 8.47 32.02
CA GLN A 78 -6.91 7.93 30.77
C GLN A 78 -6.09 8.52 29.62
N ARG A 79 -5.53 7.66 28.78
CA ARG A 79 -4.74 8.08 27.61
C ARG A 79 -5.08 7.23 26.40
N ARG A 80 -5.02 7.83 25.22
CA ARG A 80 -5.31 7.18 23.95
C ARG A 80 -4.07 7.13 23.05
N PHE A 81 -3.88 6.02 22.37
CA PHE A 81 -2.73 5.72 21.53
C PHE A 81 -3.22 5.29 20.14
N PRO A 82 -3.20 6.20 19.15
CA PRO A 82 -3.61 5.89 17.78
C PRO A 82 -2.49 5.13 17.05
N GLY A 83 -2.80 4.04 16.37
CA GLY A 83 -1.88 3.33 15.46
C GLY A 83 -2.48 3.23 14.06
N GLU A 84 -1.62 3.23 13.06
CA GLU A 84 -1.98 3.09 11.65
C GLU A 84 -0.90 2.28 10.95
N TYR A 85 -1.35 1.46 9.99
CA TYR A 85 -0.51 0.78 9.03
C TYR A 85 -1.19 0.81 7.66
N VAL A 86 -0.42 1.14 6.63
CA VAL A 86 -0.88 1.14 5.24
C VAL A 86 0.00 0.17 4.47
N TRP A 87 -0.58 -0.93 4.02
CA TRP A 87 0.07 -1.79 3.03
C TRP A 87 -0.16 -1.21 1.64
N ILE A 88 0.88 -1.19 0.80
CA ILE A 88 0.84 -0.58 -0.53
C ILE A 88 1.35 -1.60 -1.55
N SER A 89 0.62 -1.76 -2.66
CA SER A 89 1.09 -2.50 -3.83
C SER A 89 0.82 -1.73 -5.10
N VAL A 90 1.79 -1.76 -6.01
CA VAL A 90 1.72 -1.12 -7.32
C VAL A 90 1.94 -2.18 -8.40
N TRP A 91 1.03 -2.24 -9.36
CA TRP A 91 1.17 -3.12 -10.52
C TRP A 91 0.60 -2.48 -11.78
N GLY A 92 1.09 -2.94 -12.93
CA GLY A 92 0.72 -2.39 -14.23
C GLY A 92 0.14 -3.43 -15.18
N TYR A 93 -0.61 -2.95 -16.16
CA TYR A 93 -0.92 -3.69 -17.38
C TYR A 93 -1.07 -2.72 -18.55
N TYR A 94 -1.06 -3.24 -19.77
CA TYR A 94 -1.22 -2.41 -20.96
C TYR A 94 -2.19 -3.03 -21.96
N VAL A 95 -2.79 -2.18 -22.78
CA VAL A 95 -3.63 -2.56 -23.92
C VAL A 95 -3.02 -1.97 -25.19
N GLY A 96 -2.68 -2.83 -26.15
CA GLY A 96 -2.04 -2.42 -27.41
C GLY A 96 -0.62 -2.97 -27.54
N ASP A 97 0.24 -2.24 -28.23
CA ASP A 97 1.60 -2.70 -28.54
C ASP A 97 2.57 -2.37 -27.41
N MET A 98 3.11 -3.39 -26.76
CA MET A 98 4.11 -3.26 -25.68
C MET A 98 5.30 -2.39 -26.08
N ARG A 99 5.64 -2.36 -27.37
CA ARG A 99 6.74 -1.53 -27.89
C ARG A 99 6.45 -0.05 -27.75
N ALA A 100 5.23 0.40 -27.45
CA ALA A 100 4.93 1.79 -27.15
C ALA A 100 5.34 2.20 -25.73
N LEU A 101 5.54 1.24 -24.81
CA LEU A 101 5.87 1.50 -23.41
C LEU A 101 7.36 1.80 -23.20
N THR A 102 7.67 2.46 -22.09
CA THR A 102 9.05 2.61 -21.59
C THR A 102 9.53 1.33 -20.88
N PRO A 103 10.84 1.13 -20.72
CA PRO A 103 11.38 0.01 -19.95
C PRO A 103 10.84 -0.06 -18.51
N GLU A 104 10.63 1.08 -17.86
CA GLU A 104 10.11 1.16 -16.48
C GLU A 104 8.66 0.69 -16.42
N GLN A 105 7.81 1.12 -17.36
CA GLN A 105 6.41 0.68 -17.46
C GLN A 105 6.32 -0.83 -17.73
N ILE A 106 7.23 -1.35 -18.55
CA ILE A 106 7.34 -2.79 -18.80
C ILE A 106 7.68 -3.53 -17.50
N GLU A 107 8.62 -3.03 -16.71
CA GLU A 107 8.99 -3.67 -15.44
C GLU A 107 7.82 -3.68 -14.45
N VAL A 108 7.08 -2.57 -14.32
CA VAL A 108 5.88 -2.51 -13.48
C VAL A 108 4.80 -3.50 -13.94
N CYS A 109 4.67 -3.72 -15.25
CA CYS A 109 3.77 -4.76 -15.78
C CYS A 109 4.25 -6.19 -15.45
N ARG A 110 5.55 -6.41 -15.22
CA ARG A 110 6.13 -7.73 -14.91
C ARG A 110 6.02 -8.11 -13.44
N LEU A 111 6.05 -7.13 -12.53
CA LEU A 111 5.98 -7.38 -11.08
C LEU A 111 4.70 -8.12 -10.66
N GLY A 112 3.61 -7.92 -11.41
CA GLY A 112 2.32 -8.56 -11.13
C GLY A 112 1.64 -8.03 -9.87
N ARG A 113 0.41 -8.48 -9.62
CA ARG A 113 -0.35 -8.05 -8.43
C ARG A 113 0.12 -8.84 -7.20
N GLU A 114 0.56 -8.12 -6.17
CA GLU A 114 0.76 -8.68 -4.85
C GLU A 114 -0.58 -8.74 -4.10
N LEU A 115 -0.78 -9.78 -3.29
CA LEU A 115 -1.94 -9.88 -2.42
C LEU A 115 -1.65 -9.18 -1.10
N PRO A 116 -2.63 -8.47 -0.51
CA PRO A 116 -2.43 -7.88 0.80
C PRO A 116 -2.20 -8.96 1.86
N PRO A 117 -1.51 -8.63 2.97
CA PRO A 117 -1.43 -9.47 4.14
C PRO A 117 -2.82 -9.79 4.68
N SER A 118 -2.93 -10.84 5.48
CA SER A 118 -4.17 -11.19 6.17
C SER A 118 -4.58 -10.11 7.18
N ASP A 119 -5.87 -10.05 7.51
CA ASP A 119 -6.39 -9.12 8.53
C ASP A 119 -5.67 -9.24 9.88
N GLN A 120 -5.23 -10.45 10.26
CA GLN A 120 -4.47 -10.67 11.48
C GLN A 120 -3.08 -10.04 11.42
N GLU A 121 -2.38 -10.17 10.28
CA GLU A 121 -1.08 -9.53 10.08
C GLU A 121 -1.22 -8.01 10.06
N LEU A 122 -2.21 -7.49 9.34
CA LEU A 122 -2.53 -6.06 9.31
C LEU A 122 -2.85 -5.50 10.70
N PHE A 123 -3.59 -6.28 11.51
CA PHE A 123 -3.84 -5.94 12.92
C PHE A 123 -2.54 -5.80 13.69
N VAL A 124 -1.67 -6.82 13.62
CA VAL A 124 -0.37 -6.80 14.29
C VAL A 124 0.44 -5.57 13.87
N GLU A 125 0.51 -5.27 12.56
CA GLU A 125 1.27 -4.15 12.03
C GLU A 125 0.83 -2.79 12.61
N PHE A 126 -0.48 -2.48 12.62
CA PHE A 126 -0.92 -1.18 13.16
C PHE A 126 -0.76 -1.09 14.69
N THR A 127 -0.70 -2.22 15.41
CA THR A 127 -0.45 -2.23 16.86
C THR A 127 1.01 -2.02 17.26
N LYS A 128 1.98 -2.27 16.37
CA LYS A 128 3.41 -2.05 16.66
C LYS A 128 3.71 -0.66 17.24
N PRO A 129 3.27 0.46 16.62
CA PRO A 129 3.50 1.79 17.19
C PRO A 129 2.68 2.05 18.46
N ILE A 130 1.57 1.36 18.68
CA ILE A 130 0.76 1.47 19.92
C ILE A 130 1.51 0.84 21.09
N TYR A 131 2.10 -0.34 20.87
CA TYR A 131 2.80 -1.11 21.89
C TYR A 131 3.90 -0.30 22.56
N ASN A 132 4.86 0.23 21.78
CA ASN A 132 6.01 0.97 22.33
C ASN A 132 5.56 2.19 23.15
N ARG A 133 4.66 3.03 22.60
CA ARG A 133 4.17 4.23 23.28
C ARG A 133 3.37 3.92 24.55
N THR A 134 2.64 2.80 24.56
CA THR A 134 1.88 2.34 25.73
C THR A 134 2.83 1.89 26.84
N ILE A 135 3.85 1.10 26.50
CA ILE A 135 4.86 0.64 27.45
C ILE A 135 5.62 1.82 28.05
N ASP A 136 6.06 2.77 27.23
CA ASP A 136 6.75 3.98 27.70
C ASP A 136 5.86 4.78 28.65
N PHE A 137 4.59 4.96 28.31
CA PHE A 137 3.63 5.67 29.16
C PHE A 137 3.42 4.97 30.51
N LEU A 138 3.18 3.66 30.51
CA LEU A 138 2.94 2.91 31.73
C LEU A 138 4.19 2.88 32.62
N THR A 139 5.36 2.65 32.02
CA THR A 139 6.64 2.63 32.75
C THR A 139 6.91 3.98 33.41
N ASN A 140 6.77 5.08 32.66
CA ASN A 140 6.95 6.42 33.21
C ASN A 140 5.92 6.75 34.30
N TYR A 141 4.67 6.30 34.15
CA TYR A 141 3.66 6.53 35.18
C TYR A 141 4.04 5.83 36.49
N TYR A 142 4.35 4.53 36.44
CA TYR A 142 4.65 3.74 37.64
C TYR A 142 6.04 4.00 38.23
N TYR A 143 6.99 4.53 37.46
CA TYR A 143 8.28 4.93 38.00
C TYR A 143 8.18 6.21 38.84
N ASN A 144 7.28 7.12 38.48
CA ASN A 144 7.10 8.41 39.16
C ASN A 144 6.08 8.36 40.30
N TYR A 145 5.54 7.18 40.63
CA TYR A 145 4.47 6.97 41.61
C TYR A 145 4.89 5.97 42.68
#